data_AF-A0A1E3Y544-F1
#
_entry.id   AF-A0A1E3Y544-F1
#
_cell.length_a   1.000
_cell.length_b   1.000
_cell.length_c   1.000
_cell.angle_alpha   90.00
_cell.angle_beta   90.00
_cell.angle_gamma   90.00
#
_symmetry.space_group_name_H-M   'P 1'
#
loop_
_entity.id
_entity.type
_entity.pdbx_description
1 polymer ?
#
loop_
_entity_poly.entity_id
_entity_poly.type
_entity_poly.pdbx_seq_one_letter_code
_entity_poly.pdbx_strand_id
1 'polypeptide(L)'
;MEGPMTKTDRVRYEMLLRVRDFGASQGAAFPGSSKGGQTFARVAQAVADIDAHDTARLLAAHEGRRAKTAARRDVRRWMLAIAMTARDLTRATPELEKTLRMPRRSSEVVLLGAARSFLEAAARIDNDLVDLGLPSTFLADFREAVDTFEEQMGARRAGRGAVAAARKGIDTALAAGMNAARTLDVVVTNTVGLDPVLFARWQRDRRLVDGRTRGAAPVAIPPVQPAVGTETNTPPADAGGIGHEPVQPSPQALALAPVPTSDTPLDLDKAS
;
A
#
# COMPACT_ATOMS: atom_id res chain seq x y z
N MET A 1 20.35 -6.62 -0.56
CA MET A 1 19.13 -6.29 0.22
C MET A 1 18.26 -5.43 -0.68
N GLU A 2 17.48 -6.05 -1.58
CA GLU A 2 16.57 -5.29 -2.45
C GLU A 2 15.41 -4.75 -1.61
N GLY A 3 15.30 -3.43 -1.62
CA GLY A 3 14.34 -2.64 -0.87
C GLY A 3 12.89 -2.76 -1.41
N PRO A 4 12.00 -1.82 -1.05
CA PRO A 4 10.65 -1.73 -1.64
C PRO A 4 10.70 -1.62 -3.17
N MET A 5 9.56 -1.82 -3.87
CA MET A 5 9.38 -1.75 -5.34
C MET A 5 10.53 -1.07 -6.06
N THR A 6 11.13 -1.75 -7.05
CA THR A 6 12.28 -1.19 -7.75
C THR A 6 11.92 0.17 -8.35
N LYS A 7 12.94 1.00 -8.63
CA LYS A 7 12.69 2.30 -9.27
C LYS A 7 11.87 2.14 -10.55
N THR A 8 12.18 1.13 -11.35
CA THR A 8 11.46 0.79 -12.58
C THR A 8 10.00 0.44 -12.30
N ASP A 9 9.73 -0.35 -11.25
CA ASP A 9 8.36 -0.74 -10.87
C ASP A 9 7.55 0.46 -10.41
N ARG A 10 8.17 1.38 -9.65
CA ARG A 10 7.52 2.61 -9.22
C ARG A 10 7.11 3.47 -10.41
N VAL A 11 8.01 3.69 -11.37
CA VAL A 11 7.71 4.48 -12.58
C VAL A 11 6.59 3.84 -13.41
N ARG A 12 6.56 2.50 -13.49
CA ARG A 12 5.47 1.77 -14.15
C ARG A 12 4.15 1.94 -13.41
N TYR A 13 4.14 1.77 -12.09
CA TYR A 13 2.96 1.96 -11.26
C TYR A 13 2.41 3.39 -11.36
N GLU A 14 3.26 4.42 -11.27
CA GLU A 14 2.89 5.82 -11.47
C GLU A 14 2.30 6.10 -12.86
N MET A 15 2.78 5.40 -13.90
CA MET A 15 2.19 5.47 -15.23
C MET A 15 0.82 4.78 -15.28
N LEU A 16 0.67 3.59 -14.66
CA LEU A 16 -0.61 2.88 -14.61
C LEU A 16 -1.69 3.68 -13.86
N LEU A 17 -1.32 4.41 -12.79
CA LEU A 17 -2.20 5.36 -12.12
C LEU A 17 -2.72 6.43 -13.09
N ARG A 18 -1.82 7.07 -13.84
CA ARG A 18 -2.20 8.09 -14.84
C ARG A 18 -3.10 7.52 -15.95
N VAL A 19 -2.82 6.30 -16.42
CA VAL A 19 -3.66 5.62 -17.42
C VAL A 19 -5.05 5.30 -16.88
N ARG A 20 -5.15 4.82 -15.64
CA ARG A 20 -6.44 4.60 -14.97
C ARG A 20 -7.23 5.90 -14.89
N ASP A 21 -6.59 6.98 -14.46
CA ASP A 21 -7.24 8.29 -14.29
C ASP A 21 -7.67 8.89 -15.64
N PHE A 22 -6.89 8.64 -16.71
CA PHE A 22 -7.30 8.96 -18.07
C PHE A 22 -8.59 8.23 -18.44
N GLY A 23 -8.66 6.90 -18.26
CA GLY A 23 -9.85 6.11 -18.57
C GLY A 23 -11.09 6.57 -17.81
N ALA A 24 -10.95 6.84 -16.51
CA ALA A 24 -12.03 7.35 -15.67
C ALA A 24 -12.58 8.70 -16.17
N SER A 25 -11.70 9.58 -16.65
CA SER A 25 -12.09 10.88 -17.22
C SER A 25 -12.71 10.80 -18.63
N GLN A 26 -12.68 9.63 -19.28
CA GLN A 26 -13.12 9.42 -20.67
C GLN A 26 -14.23 8.36 -20.77
N GLY A 27 -15.02 8.16 -19.70
CA GLY A 27 -16.02 7.10 -19.62
C GLY A 27 -17.08 7.11 -20.74
N ALA A 28 -17.42 8.28 -21.29
CA ALA A 28 -18.33 8.39 -22.43
C ALA A 28 -17.71 7.83 -23.73
N ALA A 29 -16.41 8.04 -23.95
CA ALA A 29 -15.68 7.53 -25.11
C ALA A 29 -15.32 6.04 -24.97
N PHE A 30 -15.24 5.54 -23.73
CA PHE A 30 -14.94 4.15 -23.41
C PHE A 30 -15.98 3.55 -22.46
N PRO A 31 -17.22 3.29 -22.94
CA PRO A 31 -18.24 2.62 -22.13
C PRO A 31 -17.75 1.27 -21.61
N GLY A 32 -18.22 0.83 -20.44
CA GLY A 32 -17.75 -0.41 -19.79
C GLY A 32 -17.95 -1.69 -20.63
N SER A 33 -18.93 -1.70 -21.53
CA SER A 33 -19.16 -2.79 -22.49
C SER A 33 -18.12 -2.83 -23.62
N SER A 34 -17.46 -1.71 -23.91
CA SER A 34 -16.46 -1.61 -24.98
C SER A 34 -15.15 -2.32 -24.60
N LYS A 35 -14.38 -2.71 -25.61
CA LYS A 35 -13.04 -3.27 -25.42
C LYS A 35 -12.13 -2.31 -24.65
N GLY A 36 -12.23 -1.01 -24.93
CA GLY A 36 -11.47 0.04 -24.23
C GLY A 36 -11.84 0.14 -22.76
N GLY A 37 -13.13 0.23 -22.45
CA GLY A 37 -13.63 0.26 -21.07
C GLY A 37 -13.22 -0.96 -20.26
N GLN A 38 -13.35 -2.17 -20.83
CA GLN A 38 -12.87 -3.41 -20.19
C GLN A 38 -11.35 -3.41 -19.96
N THR A 39 -10.58 -2.81 -20.86
CA THR A 39 -9.12 -2.78 -20.75
C THR A 39 -8.66 -1.73 -19.72
N PHE A 40 -9.34 -0.58 -19.63
CA PHE A 40 -9.15 0.37 -18.53
C PHE A 40 -9.50 -0.24 -17.17
N ALA A 41 -10.56 -1.05 -17.10
CA ALA A 41 -10.91 -1.79 -15.88
C ALA A 41 -9.80 -2.77 -15.47
N ARG A 42 -9.12 -3.44 -16.42
CA ARG A 42 -7.95 -4.28 -16.12
C ARG A 42 -6.76 -3.49 -15.58
N VAL A 43 -6.52 -2.28 -16.09
CA VAL A 43 -5.48 -1.39 -15.52
C VAL A 43 -5.86 -0.98 -14.09
N ALA A 44 -7.12 -0.64 -13.85
CA ALA A 44 -7.60 -0.29 -12.51
C ALA A 44 -7.45 -1.47 -11.52
N GLN A 45 -7.80 -2.69 -11.96
CA GLN A 45 -7.61 -3.89 -11.16
C GLN A 45 -6.12 -4.13 -10.84
N ALA A 46 -5.24 -4.02 -11.84
CA ALA A 46 -3.80 -4.18 -11.63
C ALA A 46 -3.24 -3.18 -10.60
N VAL A 47 -3.72 -1.92 -10.61
CA VAL A 47 -3.35 -0.92 -9.59
C VAL A 47 -3.84 -1.35 -8.20
N ALA A 48 -5.10 -1.77 -8.08
CA ALA A 48 -5.66 -2.25 -6.81
C ALA A 48 -4.91 -3.47 -6.26
N ASP A 49 -4.54 -4.41 -7.12
CA ASP A 49 -3.77 -5.60 -6.75
C ASP A 49 -2.36 -5.23 -6.25
N ILE A 50 -1.70 -4.26 -6.89
CA ILE A 50 -0.39 -3.74 -6.45
C ILE A 50 -0.50 -3.15 -5.05
N ASP A 51 -1.52 -2.31 -4.79
CA ASP A 51 -1.73 -1.67 -3.48
C ASP A 51 -2.01 -2.69 -2.38
N ALA A 52 -2.86 -3.67 -2.67
CA ALA A 52 -3.19 -4.75 -1.75
C ALA A 52 -1.94 -5.58 -1.40
N HIS A 53 -1.13 -5.96 -2.40
CA HIS A 53 0.09 -6.70 -2.16
C HIS A 53 1.16 -5.90 -1.41
N ASP A 54 1.34 -4.61 -1.69
CA ASP A 54 2.31 -3.79 -0.96
C ASP A 54 1.91 -3.61 0.52
N THR A 55 0.62 -3.41 0.77
CA THR A 55 0.06 -3.34 2.13
C THR A 55 0.31 -4.65 2.89
N ALA A 56 -0.06 -5.78 2.29
CA ALA A 56 0.15 -7.10 2.89
C ALA A 56 1.64 -7.36 3.18
N ARG A 57 2.54 -6.94 2.27
CA ARG A 57 3.99 -7.06 2.43
C ARG A 57 4.49 -6.26 3.63
N LEU A 58 4.02 -5.03 3.82
CA LEU A 58 4.42 -4.16 4.92
C LEU A 58 3.96 -4.73 6.26
N LEU A 59 2.68 -5.09 6.38
CA LEU A 59 2.12 -5.68 7.60
C LEU A 59 2.90 -6.93 8.03
N ALA A 60 3.03 -7.90 7.11
CA ALA A 60 3.77 -9.14 7.36
C ALA A 60 5.24 -8.91 7.74
N ALA A 61 5.88 -7.88 7.19
CA ALA A 61 7.26 -7.56 7.50
C ALA A 61 7.42 -6.98 8.93
N HIS A 62 6.50 -6.13 9.37
CA HIS A 62 6.59 -5.40 10.65
C HIS A 62 6.10 -6.21 11.85
N GLU A 63 4.91 -6.81 11.75
CA GLU A 63 4.26 -7.51 12.86
C GLU A 63 5.10 -8.72 13.31
N GLY A 64 5.48 -9.58 12.37
CA GLY A 64 6.27 -10.77 12.67
C GLY A 64 7.68 -10.48 13.21
N ARG A 65 8.22 -9.27 13.02
CA ARG A 65 9.48 -8.86 13.68
C ARG A 65 9.22 -8.47 15.13
N ARG A 66 8.25 -7.60 15.37
CA ARG A 66 7.97 -7.05 16.71
C ARG A 66 7.54 -8.15 17.68
N ALA A 67 6.58 -8.98 17.28
CA ALA A 67 6.06 -10.06 18.13
C ALA A 67 7.15 -11.05 18.52
N LYS A 68 7.98 -11.48 17.56
CA LYS A 68 9.12 -12.34 17.83
C LYS A 68 10.19 -11.72 18.72
N THR A 69 10.51 -10.44 18.53
CA THR A 69 11.47 -9.75 19.40
C THR A 69 10.97 -9.66 20.84
N ALA A 70 9.66 -9.45 21.04
CA ALA A 70 9.03 -9.45 22.35
C ALA A 70 9.12 -10.85 23.00
N ALA A 71 8.65 -11.90 22.32
CA ALA A 71 8.71 -13.27 22.85
C ALA A 71 10.15 -13.71 23.16
N ARG A 72 11.12 -13.35 22.32
CA ARG A 72 12.54 -13.61 22.58
C ARG A 72 13.04 -12.96 23.87
N ARG A 73 12.61 -11.72 24.14
CA ARG A 73 13.00 -11.00 25.35
C ARG A 73 12.39 -11.65 26.58
N ASP A 74 11.14 -12.11 26.49
CA ASP A 74 10.43 -12.71 27.61
C ASP A 74 11.04 -14.05 28.02
N VAL A 75 11.38 -14.92 27.05
CA VAL A 75 12.16 -16.15 27.30
C VAL A 75 13.49 -15.84 27.99
N ARG A 76 14.24 -14.84 27.50
CA ARG A 76 15.53 -14.46 28.11
C ARG A 76 15.37 -13.91 29.53
N ARG A 77 14.28 -13.18 29.79
CA ARG A 77 13.98 -12.65 31.13
C ARG A 77 13.75 -13.78 32.11
N TRP A 78 12.96 -14.79 31.74
CA TRP A 78 12.75 -15.97 32.57
C TRP A 78 14.02 -16.78 32.81
N MET A 79 14.79 -17.08 31.76
CA MET A 79 16.07 -17.77 31.91
C MET A 79 17.03 -17.01 32.82
N LEU A 80 17.09 -15.68 32.73
CA LEU A 80 17.93 -14.87 33.60
C LEU A 80 17.46 -14.92 35.06
N ALA A 81 16.15 -14.79 35.29
CA ALA A 81 15.58 -14.88 36.64
C ALA A 81 15.92 -16.23 37.30
N ILE A 82 15.67 -17.34 36.58
CA ILE A 82 15.99 -18.69 37.07
C ILE A 82 17.49 -18.84 37.34
N ALA A 83 18.37 -18.43 36.42
CA ALA A 83 19.81 -18.54 36.60
C ALA A 83 20.34 -17.69 37.77
N MET A 84 19.72 -16.54 38.03
CA MET A 84 20.08 -15.68 39.16
C MET A 84 19.63 -16.28 40.49
N THR A 85 18.39 -16.77 40.57
CA THR A 85 17.85 -17.41 41.80
C THR A 85 18.57 -18.72 42.10
N ALA A 86 18.87 -19.52 41.08
CA ALA A 86 19.56 -20.80 41.25
C ALA A 86 21.05 -20.69 41.60
N ARG A 87 21.63 -19.48 41.62
CA ARG A 87 23.08 -19.27 41.66
C ARG A 87 23.74 -19.92 42.88
N ASP A 88 23.11 -19.86 44.05
CA ASP A 88 23.68 -20.47 45.25
C ASP A 88 23.48 -21.99 45.30
N LEU A 89 22.38 -22.51 44.76
CA LEU A 89 22.15 -23.95 44.60
C LEU A 89 23.17 -24.57 43.63
N THR A 90 23.46 -23.89 42.52
CA THR A 90 24.40 -24.38 41.51
C THR A 90 25.84 -24.52 42.03
N ARG A 91 26.22 -23.83 43.12
CA ARG A 91 27.54 -24.02 43.76
C ARG A 91 27.67 -25.40 44.40
N ALA A 92 26.58 -25.95 44.92
CA ALA A 92 26.54 -27.29 45.51
C ALA A 92 26.32 -28.39 44.45
N THR A 93 25.85 -28.04 43.26
CA THR A 93 25.52 -29.00 42.19
C THR A 93 26.04 -28.52 40.82
N PRO A 94 27.32 -28.83 40.49
CA PRO A 94 27.96 -28.39 39.24
C PRO A 94 27.24 -28.83 37.95
N GLU A 95 26.50 -29.93 38.01
CA GLU A 95 25.71 -30.50 36.90
C GLU A 95 24.56 -29.57 36.55
N LEU A 96 23.93 -28.97 37.57
CA LEU A 96 22.86 -28.00 37.41
C LEU A 96 23.38 -26.67 36.85
N GLU A 97 24.59 -26.26 37.25
CA GLU A 97 25.26 -25.05 36.74
C GLU A 97 25.41 -25.09 35.21
N LYS A 98 25.77 -26.25 34.66
CA LYS A 98 25.93 -26.42 33.20
C LYS A 98 24.62 -26.21 32.45
N THR A 99 23.49 -26.65 33.00
CA THR A 99 22.18 -26.57 32.35
C THR A 99 21.53 -25.20 32.53
N LEU A 100 21.69 -24.57 33.70
CA LEU A 100 21.14 -23.24 34.01
C LEU A 100 22.07 -22.09 33.58
N ARG A 101 23.00 -22.36 32.66
CA ARG A 101 23.90 -21.35 32.12
C ARG A 101 23.30 -20.68 30.89
N MET A 102 23.29 -19.35 30.90
CA MET A 102 22.86 -18.57 29.74
C MET A 102 23.66 -18.90 28.47
N PRO A 103 23.01 -19.13 27.32
CA PRO A 103 23.70 -19.45 26.08
C PRO A 103 24.56 -18.27 25.63
N ARG A 104 25.83 -18.56 25.29
CA ARG A 104 26.78 -17.55 24.76
C ARG A 104 26.38 -17.05 23.37
N ARG A 105 25.75 -17.93 22.57
CA ARG A 105 25.26 -17.61 21.24
C ARG A 105 23.80 -17.19 21.30
N SER A 106 23.43 -16.29 20.40
CA SER A 106 22.14 -15.60 20.42
C SER A 106 21.15 -16.09 19.36
N SER A 107 21.51 -17.15 18.60
CA SER A 107 20.63 -17.69 17.56
C SER A 107 19.35 -18.26 18.17
N GLU A 108 18.26 -18.20 17.41
CA GLU A 108 16.93 -18.57 17.89
C GLU A 108 16.82 -20.05 18.24
N VAL A 109 17.39 -20.92 17.41
CA VAL A 109 17.41 -22.37 17.65
C VAL A 109 18.20 -22.71 18.92
N VAL A 110 19.35 -22.05 19.12
CA VAL A 110 20.16 -22.26 20.33
C VAL A 110 19.43 -21.73 21.56
N LEU A 111 18.77 -20.57 21.47
CA LEU A 111 18.00 -20.01 22.57
C LEU A 111 16.81 -20.89 22.94
N LEU A 112 16.06 -21.39 21.94
CA LEU A 112 14.92 -22.29 22.15
C LEU A 112 15.37 -23.61 22.79
N GLY A 113 16.44 -24.22 22.28
CA GLY A 113 17.02 -25.42 22.88
C GLY A 113 17.46 -25.20 24.33
N ALA A 114 18.16 -24.11 24.60
CA ALA A 114 18.58 -23.76 25.95
C ALA A 114 17.38 -23.50 26.88
N ALA A 115 16.33 -22.82 26.41
CA ALA A 115 15.14 -22.55 27.21
C ALA A 115 14.40 -23.84 27.60
N ARG A 116 14.31 -24.82 26.69
CA ARG A 116 13.76 -26.16 26.99
C ARG A 116 14.59 -26.89 28.04
N SER A 117 15.92 -26.87 27.92
CA SER A 117 16.79 -27.44 28.96
C SER A 117 16.68 -26.72 30.31
N PHE A 118 16.45 -25.40 30.31
CA PHE A 118 16.16 -24.64 31.54
C PHE A 118 14.85 -25.07 32.19
N LEU A 119 13.79 -25.30 31.41
CA LEU A 119 12.50 -25.80 31.94
C LEU A 119 12.70 -27.14 32.66
N GLU A 120 13.42 -28.07 32.04
CA GLU A 120 13.71 -29.39 32.64
C GLU A 120 14.56 -29.28 33.90
N ALA A 121 15.56 -28.40 33.92
CA ALA A 121 16.42 -28.18 35.07
C ALA A 121 15.69 -27.49 36.22
N ALA A 122 14.92 -26.44 35.92
CA ALA A 122 14.15 -25.70 36.91
C ALA A 122 13.05 -26.58 37.54
N ALA A 123 12.42 -27.47 36.77
CA ALA A 123 11.44 -28.42 37.31
C ALA A 123 12.02 -29.38 38.37
N ARG A 124 13.33 -29.68 38.31
CA ARG A 124 13.99 -30.54 39.32
C ARG A 124 14.24 -29.82 40.65
N ILE A 125 14.28 -28.48 40.64
CA ILE A 125 14.54 -27.64 41.80
C ILE A 125 13.40 -26.64 42.04
N ASP A 126 12.19 -27.01 41.65
CA ASP A 126 11.00 -26.13 41.65
C ASP A 126 10.72 -25.55 43.04
N ASN A 127 10.63 -26.41 44.04
CA ASN A 127 10.39 -25.99 45.43
C ASN A 127 11.46 -25.03 45.92
N ASP A 128 12.74 -25.34 45.71
CA ASP A 128 13.84 -24.47 46.15
C ASP A 128 13.80 -23.09 45.46
N LEU A 129 13.44 -23.06 44.17
CA LEU A 129 13.29 -21.82 43.41
C LEU A 129 12.12 -20.96 43.91
N VAL A 130 11.01 -21.58 44.29
CA VAL A 130 9.86 -20.90 44.88
C VAL A 130 10.19 -20.38 46.28
N ASP A 131 10.86 -21.19 47.10
CA ASP A 131 11.32 -20.80 48.44
C ASP A 131 12.30 -19.60 48.38
N LEU A 132 13.09 -19.51 47.32
CA LEU A 132 14.01 -18.39 47.05
C LEU A 132 13.35 -17.20 46.35
N GLY A 133 12.01 -17.21 46.20
CA GLY A 133 11.21 -16.06 45.83
C GLY A 133 10.77 -15.99 44.37
N LEU A 134 10.91 -17.05 43.57
CA LEU A 134 10.18 -17.13 42.30
C LEU A 134 8.67 -17.38 42.54
N PRO A 135 7.78 -16.82 41.71
CA PRO A 135 6.35 -17.12 41.82
C PRO A 135 6.10 -18.62 41.65
N SER A 136 5.17 -19.22 42.37
CA SER A 136 4.83 -20.65 42.20
C SER A 136 4.32 -21.01 40.79
N THR A 137 3.91 -20.02 40.00
CA THR A 137 3.50 -20.18 38.60
C THR A 137 4.65 -20.12 37.61
N PHE A 138 5.88 -19.83 38.03
CA PHE A 138 6.97 -19.47 37.12
C PHE A 138 7.26 -20.53 36.05
N LEU A 139 7.14 -21.83 36.37
CA LEU A 139 7.34 -22.90 35.39
C LEU A 139 6.25 -22.90 34.30
N ALA A 140 5.01 -22.60 34.68
CA ALA A 140 3.91 -22.48 33.73
C ALA A 140 4.12 -21.24 32.84
N ASP A 141 4.39 -20.08 33.45
CA ASP A 141 4.59 -18.81 32.75
C ASP A 141 5.84 -18.85 31.84
N PHE A 142 6.90 -19.53 32.26
CA PHE A 142 8.10 -19.73 31.44
C PHE A 142 7.82 -20.68 30.27
N ARG A 143 7.06 -21.76 30.48
CA ARG A 143 6.66 -22.67 29.40
C ARG A 143 5.83 -21.96 28.35
N GLU A 144 4.84 -21.19 28.76
CA GLU A 144 4.03 -20.36 27.85
C GLU A 144 4.90 -19.38 27.05
N ALA A 145 5.88 -18.75 27.69
CA ALA A 145 6.83 -17.87 27.00
C ALA A 145 7.68 -18.61 25.96
N VAL A 146 8.10 -19.85 26.26
CA VAL A 146 8.84 -20.71 25.32
C VAL A 146 7.98 -21.10 24.12
N ASP A 147 6.75 -21.53 24.36
CA ASP A 147 5.80 -21.94 23.33
C ASP A 147 5.45 -20.75 22.42
N THR A 148 5.17 -19.59 23.01
CA THR A 148 4.96 -18.33 22.28
C THR A 148 6.18 -17.98 21.43
N PHE A 149 7.40 -18.13 21.96
CA PHE A 149 8.60 -17.84 21.17
C PHE A 149 8.76 -18.77 19.97
N GLU A 150 8.49 -20.06 20.13
CA GLU A 150 8.52 -21.04 19.04
C GLU A 150 7.45 -20.74 17.98
N GLU A 151 6.22 -20.42 18.40
CA GLU A 151 5.14 -20.00 17.51
C GLU A 151 5.56 -18.76 16.70
N GLN A 152 6.10 -17.74 17.36
CA GLN A 152 6.54 -16.51 16.70
C GLN A 152 7.76 -16.73 15.79
N MET A 153 8.61 -17.73 16.07
CA MET A 153 9.64 -18.17 15.12
C MET A 153 9.00 -18.76 13.86
N GLY A 154 7.96 -19.58 14.00
CA GLY A 154 7.15 -20.11 12.89
C GLY A 154 6.47 -19.01 12.08
N ALA A 155 5.72 -18.12 12.75
CA ALA A 155 5.05 -16.98 12.15
C ALA A 155 6.03 -16.07 11.39
N ARG A 156 7.25 -15.86 11.91
CA ARG A 156 8.28 -15.09 11.18
C ARG A 156 8.76 -15.78 9.90
N ARG A 157 8.83 -17.12 9.87
CA ARG A 157 9.14 -17.85 8.62
C ARG A 157 8.01 -17.71 7.63
N ALA A 158 6.76 -17.91 8.07
CA ALA A 158 5.57 -17.74 7.23
C ALA A 158 5.47 -16.32 6.68
N GLY A 159 5.70 -15.29 7.51
CA GLY A 159 5.71 -13.89 7.08
C GLY A 159 6.79 -13.56 6.04
N ARG A 160 7.95 -14.23 6.08
CA ARG A 160 8.94 -14.11 4.97
C ARG A 160 8.41 -14.71 3.67
N GLY A 161 7.70 -15.84 3.75
CA GLY A 161 7.00 -16.43 2.61
C GLY A 161 5.93 -15.49 2.07
N ALA A 162 5.11 -14.89 2.93
CA ALA A 162 4.09 -13.91 2.56
C ALA A 162 4.70 -12.67 1.88
N VAL A 163 5.81 -12.14 2.39
CA VAL A 163 6.55 -11.03 1.75
C VAL A 163 7.03 -11.41 0.35
N ALA A 164 7.54 -12.64 0.17
CA ALA A 164 7.99 -13.12 -1.13
C ALA A 164 6.80 -13.31 -2.10
N ALA A 165 5.69 -13.88 -1.62
CA ALA A 165 4.47 -14.04 -2.40
C ALA A 165 3.88 -12.69 -2.83
N ALA A 166 3.83 -11.71 -1.92
CA ALA A 166 3.36 -10.37 -2.22
C ALA A 166 4.23 -9.66 -3.28
N ARG A 167 5.56 -9.81 -3.21
CA ARG A 167 6.46 -9.30 -4.25
C ARG A 167 6.14 -9.90 -5.63
N LYS A 168 6.00 -11.22 -5.71
CA LYS A 168 5.61 -11.90 -6.94
C LYS A 168 4.22 -11.46 -7.44
N GLY A 169 3.30 -11.18 -6.53
CA GLY A 169 1.99 -10.61 -6.83
C GLY A 169 2.10 -9.23 -7.46
N ILE A 170 2.92 -8.33 -6.89
CA ILE A 170 3.22 -7.01 -7.47
C ILE A 170 3.80 -7.14 -8.88
N ASP A 171 4.78 -8.02 -9.09
CA ASP A 171 5.39 -8.23 -10.43
C ASP A 171 4.35 -8.70 -11.45
N THR A 172 3.45 -9.61 -11.03
CA THR A 172 2.38 -10.14 -11.86
C THR A 172 1.36 -9.06 -12.22
N ALA A 173 0.93 -8.26 -11.24
CA ALA A 173 -0.02 -7.18 -11.44
C ALA A 173 0.58 -6.05 -12.32
N LEU A 174 1.85 -5.71 -12.13
CA LEU A 174 2.57 -4.78 -13.02
C LEU A 174 2.61 -5.29 -14.46
N ALA A 175 2.94 -6.57 -14.67
CA ALA A 175 2.94 -7.16 -16.00
C ALA A 175 1.55 -7.11 -16.66
N ALA A 176 0.50 -7.46 -15.91
CA ALA A 176 -0.88 -7.39 -16.36
C ALA A 176 -1.29 -5.96 -16.74
N GLY A 177 -1.00 -4.97 -15.88
CA GLY A 177 -1.28 -3.56 -16.13
C GLY A 177 -0.53 -3.02 -17.35
N MET A 178 0.76 -3.37 -17.52
CA MET A 178 1.54 -2.96 -18.68
C MET A 178 1.02 -3.58 -19.98
N ASN A 179 0.58 -4.83 -19.96
CA ASN A 179 -0.04 -5.48 -21.13
C ASN A 179 -1.38 -4.81 -21.50
N ALA A 180 -2.19 -4.45 -20.50
CA ALA A 180 -3.41 -3.70 -20.70
C ALA A 180 -3.13 -2.29 -21.27
N ALA A 181 -2.12 -1.59 -20.76
CA ALA A 181 -1.71 -0.27 -21.26
C ALA A 181 -1.26 -0.33 -22.74
N ARG A 182 -0.53 -1.36 -23.17
CA ARG A 182 -0.18 -1.56 -24.59
C ARG A 182 -1.40 -1.82 -25.46
N THR A 183 -2.39 -2.54 -24.94
CA THR A 183 -3.66 -2.75 -25.65
C THR A 183 -4.42 -1.43 -25.80
N LEU A 184 -4.40 -0.60 -24.75
CA LEU A 184 -5.00 0.73 -24.79
C LEU A 184 -4.29 1.67 -25.78
N ASP A 185 -2.99 1.53 -26.02
CA ASP A 185 -2.31 2.34 -27.03
C ASP A 185 -2.99 2.17 -28.42
N VAL A 186 -3.41 0.96 -28.78
CA VAL A 186 -4.14 0.70 -30.03
C VAL A 186 -5.56 1.25 -29.97
N VAL A 187 -6.29 0.94 -28.89
CA VAL A 187 -7.71 1.30 -28.76
C VAL A 187 -7.89 2.82 -28.70
N VAL A 188 -7.11 3.51 -27.88
CA VAL A 188 -7.16 4.97 -27.72
C VAL A 188 -6.78 5.65 -29.04
N THR A 189 -5.74 5.19 -29.73
CA THR A 189 -5.39 5.76 -31.05
C THR A 189 -6.55 5.65 -32.04
N ASN A 190 -7.28 4.53 -32.07
CA ASN A 190 -8.40 4.34 -32.98
C ASN A 190 -9.67 5.12 -32.59
N THR A 191 -9.90 5.33 -31.28
CA THR A 191 -11.11 5.99 -30.78
C THR A 191 -10.97 7.51 -30.72
N VAL A 192 -9.80 8.02 -30.35
CA VAL A 192 -9.58 9.46 -30.10
C VAL A 192 -8.49 10.07 -30.97
N GLY A 193 -7.90 9.32 -31.90
CA GLY A 193 -6.79 9.80 -32.75
C GLY A 193 -7.12 10.99 -33.64
N LEU A 194 -8.40 11.28 -33.87
CA LEU A 194 -8.87 12.47 -34.60
C LEU A 194 -8.98 13.72 -33.70
N ASP A 195 -8.94 13.58 -32.38
CA ASP A 195 -8.82 14.68 -31.43
C ASP A 195 -7.36 14.86 -31.00
N PRO A 196 -6.64 15.85 -31.56
CA PRO A 196 -5.21 16.03 -31.28
C PRO A 196 -4.92 16.39 -29.82
N VAL A 197 -5.87 17.05 -29.12
CA VAL A 197 -5.70 17.45 -27.72
C VAL A 197 -5.78 16.23 -26.81
N LEU A 198 -6.80 15.39 -27.04
CA LEU A 198 -7.00 14.18 -26.24
C LEU A 198 -5.89 13.14 -26.47
N PHE A 199 -5.43 13.01 -27.71
CA PHE A 199 -4.30 12.14 -28.03
C PHE A 199 -2.98 12.62 -27.42
N ALA A 200 -2.70 13.93 -27.43
CA ALA A 200 -1.51 14.49 -26.77
C ALA A 200 -1.52 14.23 -25.26
N ARG A 201 -2.70 14.34 -24.61
CA ARG A 201 -2.87 13.97 -23.21
C ARG A 201 -2.57 12.49 -22.98
N TRP A 202 -3.10 11.59 -23.82
CA TRP A 202 -2.83 10.16 -23.73
C TRP A 202 -1.33 9.85 -23.78
N GLN A 203 -0.61 10.42 -24.75
CA GLN A 203 0.84 10.23 -24.89
C GLN A 203 1.61 10.69 -23.65
N ARG A 204 1.25 11.84 -23.08
CA ARG A 204 1.84 12.37 -21.86
C ARG A 204 1.60 11.44 -20.67
N ASP A 205 0.38 10.95 -20.50
CA ASP A 205 -0.02 10.10 -19.39
C ASP A 205 0.63 8.71 -19.49
N ARG A 206 0.84 8.19 -20.72
CA ARG A 206 1.56 6.94 -21.02
C ARG A 206 3.07 7.00 -20.88
N ARG A 207 3.65 8.20 -20.87
CA ARG A 207 5.11 8.35 -20.79
C ARG A 207 5.63 7.87 -19.44
N LEU A 208 6.54 6.90 -19.46
CA LEU A 208 7.38 6.58 -18.31
C LEU A 208 8.35 7.74 -18.11
N VAL A 209 8.17 8.52 -17.04
CA VAL A 209 9.08 9.61 -16.70
C VAL A 209 9.98 9.11 -15.60
N ASP A 210 11.23 8.80 -15.93
CA ASP A 210 12.25 8.68 -14.90
C ASP A 210 12.46 10.06 -14.26
N GLY A 211 12.27 10.18 -12.95
CA GLY A 211 12.40 11.42 -12.18
C GLY A 211 13.79 12.08 -12.18
N ARG A 212 14.69 11.72 -13.11
CA ARG A 212 16.02 12.34 -13.27
C ARG A 212 16.00 13.58 -14.18
N THR A 213 14.94 13.83 -14.94
CA THR A 213 14.87 14.95 -15.90
C THR A 213 13.77 15.96 -15.56
N ARG A 214 13.66 16.33 -14.29
CA ARG A 214 12.99 17.59 -13.90
C ARG A 214 13.86 18.37 -12.91
N GLY A 215 15.10 18.60 -13.33
CA GLY A 215 15.95 19.68 -12.85
C GLY A 215 16.18 20.68 -13.98
N ALA A 216 15.14 21.04 -14.73
CA ALA A 216 15.15 22.26 -15.52
C ALA A 216 14.32 23.27 -14.72
N ALA A 217 15.01 24.29 -14.22
CA ALA A 217 14.41 25.41 -13.51
C ALA A 217 13.22 25.98 -14.31
N PRO A 218 12.22 26.58 -13.64
CA PRO A 218 11.18 27.32 -14.35
C PRO A 218 11.87 28.39 -15.20
N VAL A 219 11.74 28.31 -16.52
CA VAL A 219 12.00 29.48 -17.37
C VAL A 219 10.90 30.47 -16.99
N ALA A 220 11.30 31.49 -16.23
CA ALA A 220 10.45 32.64 -15.96
C ALA A 220 10.00 33.21 -17.30
N ILE A 221 8.69 33.26 -17.53
CA ILE A 221 8.12 34.04 -18.61
C ILE A 221 8.34 35.51 -18.22
N PRO A 222 9.07 36.32 -19.00
CA PRO A 222 9.23 37.73 -18.68
C PRO A 222 7.86 38.44 -18.79
N PRO A 223 7.54 39.38 -17.89
CA PRO A 223 6.27 40.09 -17.91
C PRO A 223 6.17 40.98 -19.16
N VAL A 224 5.04 40.87 -19.86
CA VAL A 224 4.64 41.80 -20.92
C VAL A 224 4.43 43.17 -20.30
N GLN A 225 5.28 44.14 -20.65
CA GLN A 225 5.00 45.56 -20.42
C GLN A 225 4.25 46.13 -21.63
N PRO A 226 3.19 46.93 -21.44
CA PRO A 226 2.50 47.61 -22.53
C PRO A 226 3.27 48.88 -22.91
N ALA A 227 3.69 48.99 -24.16
CA ALA A 227 4.17 50.26 -24.72
C ALA A 227 3.07 50.86 -25.62
N VAL A 228 2.53 51.98 -25.12
CA VAL A 228 1.62 52.89 -25.80
C VAL A 228 2.42 53.76 -26.78
N GLY A 229 1.90 53.86 -28.01
CA GLY A 229 1.85 55.08 -28.84
C GLY A 229 3.12 55.60 -29.52
N THR A 230 3.07 55.65 -30.86
CA THR A 230 3.33 56.89 -31.61
C THR A 230 2.53 56.91 -32.92
N GLU A 231 1.84 58.03 -33.09
CA GLU A 231 0.99 58.41 -34.22
C GLU A 231 1.82 58.72 -35.48
N THR A 232 1.27 58.52 -36.69
CA THR A 232 1.25 59.60 -37.70
C THR A 232 0.26 59.36 -38.86
N ASN A 233 -0.66 60.32 -38.96
CA ASN A 233 -1.30 60.91 -40.15
C ASN A 233 -2.44 60.24 -40.95
N THR A 234 -3.35 61.13 -41.32
CA THR A 234 -4.77 61.03 -41.77
C THR A 234 -4.88 61.56 -43.24
N PRO A 235 -6.09 61.81 -43.81
CA PRO A 235 -7.05 60.98 -44.57
C PRO A 235 -7.15 61.39 -46.08
N PRO A 236 -8.21 61.06 -46.89
CA PRO A 236 -9.57 61.63 -46.76
C PRO A 236 -10.76 60.67 -47.04
N ALA A 237 -11.89 60.93 -46.35
CA ALA A 237 -13.25 61.22 -46.86
C ALA A 237 -13.96 60.06 -47.58
N ASP A 238 -15.20 59.68 -47.28
CA ASP A 238 -16.40 60.52 -47.18
C ASP A 238 -17.57 59.73 -46.53
N ALA A 239 -18.55 60.49 -46.00
CA ALA A 239 -19.97 60.21 -45.69
C ALA A 239 -20.46 58.76 -45.47
N GLY A 240 -21.26 58.40 -44.46
CA GLY A 240 -22.08 59.18 -43.55
C GLY A 240 -23.28 58.32 -43.09
N GLY A 241 -23.64 58.39 -41.80
CA GLY A 241 -24.94 57.96 -41.24
C GLY A 241 -25.30 56.46 -41.34
N ILE A 242 -26.18 55.83 -40.55
CA ILE A 242 -27.18 56.20 -39.55
C ILE A 242 -27.50 54.89 -38.79
N GLY A 243 -27.91 54.98 -37.51
CA GLY A 243 -28.83 54.01 -36.88
C GLY A 243 -28.16 52.94 -36.01
N HIS A 244 -28.34 52.89 -34.68
CA HIS A 244 -29.57 52.54 -33.92
C HIS A 244 -30.00 51.09 -34.25
N GLU A 245 -30.17 50.10 -33.36
CA GLU A 245 -30.38 49.98 -31.91
C GLU A 245 -30.15 48.47 -31.57
N PRO A 246 -29.80 48.07 -30.33
CA PRO A 246 -29.60 46.67 -29.98
C PRO A 246 -30.93 45.99 -29.57
N VAL A 247 -31.18 44.77 -30.03
CA VAL A 247 -32.28 43.94 -29.49
C VAL A 247 -31.80 42.50 -29.25
N GLN A 248 -31.55 42.22 -27.98
CA GLN A 248 -31.84 40.96 -27.28
C GLN A 248 -32.70 41.37 -26.08
N PRO A 249 -33.76 40.63 -25.71
CA PRO A 249 -33.52 39.40 -24.95
C PRO A 249 -34.51 38.23 -25.21
N SER A 250 -34.07 37.05 -24.76
CA SER A 250 -34.83 35.82 -24.46
C SER A 250 -35.95 36.05 -23.40
N PRO A 251 -36.65 35.05 -22.80
CA PRO A 251 -36.77 33.60 -23.05
C PRO A 251 -38.25 33.11 -23.01
N GLN A 252 -38.51 31.82 -23.30
CA GLN A 252 -39.71 31.15 -22.79
C GLN A 252 -39.36 29.79 -22.18
N ALA A 253 -39.75 29.65 -20.91
CA ALA A 253 -39.78 28.44 -20.11
C ALA A 253 -41.24 28.06 -19.84
N LEU A 254 -41.51 26.75 -19.76
CA LEU A 254 -42.62 25.98 -19.14
C LEU A 254 -42.84 24.75 -20.04
N ALA A 255 -42.84 23.51 -19.57
CA ALA A 255 -43.72 23.03 -18.51
C ALA A 255 -43.18 21.80 -17.77
N LEU A 256 -43.74 21.64 -16.58
CA LEU A 256 -43.42 20.73 -15.49
C LEU A 256 -44.42 19.56 -15.46
N ALA A 257 -43.91 18.37 -15.07
CA ALA A 257 -44.57 17.28 -14.32
C ALA A 257 -45.56 16.33 -15.07
N PRO A 258 -45.91 15.13 -14.52
CA PRO A 258 -45.52 14.55 -13.22
C PRO A 258 -45.03 13.07 -13.21
N VAL A 259 -44.46 12.70 -12.07
CA VAL A 259 -44.12 11.36 -11.57
C VAL A 259 -45.37 10.67 -11.01
N PRO A 260 -45.52 9.33 -11.12
CA PRO A 260 -46.33 8.57 -10.18
C PRO A 260 -45.46 7.76 -9.21
N THR A 261 -45.60 8.10 -7.94
CA THR A 261 -45.28 7.28 -6.77
C THR A 261 -46.28 6.13 -6.65
N SER A 262 -45.82 4.94 -6.26
CA SER A 262 -46.64 3.95 -5.58
C SER A 262 -45.83 3.34 -4.46
N ASP A 263 -46.30 3.64 -3.25
CA ASP A 263 -45.88 3.14 -1.97
C ASP A 263 -47.03 2.27 -1.47
N THR A 264 -46.78 1.04 -1.01
CA THR A 264 -47.54 0.35 0.05
C THR A 264 -46.80 -0.95 0.47
N PRO A 265 -46.67 -1.23 1.78
CA PRO A 265 -45.89 -2.34 2.37
C PRO A 265 -46.75 -3.56 2.81
N LEU A 266 -46.08 -4.53 3.47
CA LEU A 266 -46.55 -5.74 4.20
C LEU A 266 -46.55 -7.05 3.40
N ASP A 267 -45.73 -8.04 3.78
CA ASP A 267 -46.12 -8.97 4.86
C ASP A 267 -44.92 -9.83 5.34
N LEU A 268 -44.97 -10.18 6.62
CA LEU A 268 -44.06 -11.05 7.34
C LEU A 268 -44.81 -12.38 7.58
N ASP A 269 -44.06 -13.49 7.64
CA ASP A 269 -44.40 -14.75 8.33
C ASP A 269 -44.81 -15.99 7.49
N LYS A 270 -44.28 -17.13 7.97
CA LYS A 270 -44.44 -18.56 7.64
C LYS A 270 -43.68 -19.12 6.42
N ALA A 271 -42.98 -20.26 6.47
CA ALA A 271 -43.08 -21.41 7.36
C ALA A 271 -41.77 -22.24 7.41
N SER A 272 -41.64 -22.97 8.53
CA SER A 272 -41.13 -24.35 8.72
C SER A 272 -39.84 -24.83 8.04
#